data_AF-A0A081KBI9-F1
#
_entry.id   AF-A0A081KBI9-F1
#
_cell.length_a   1.000
_cell.length_b   1.000
_cell.length_c   1.000
_cell.angle_alpha   90.00
_cell.angle_beta   90.00
_cell.angle_gamma   90.00
#
_symmetry.space_group_name_H-M   'P 1'
#
loop_
_entity.id
_entity.type
_entity.pdbx_description
1 polymer ?
#
loop_
_entity_poly.entity_id
_entity_poly.type
_entity_poly.pdbx_seq_one_letter_code
_entity_poly.pdbx_strand_id
1 'polypeptide(L)'
;MKSKFATIALSTLLSISIVTSASAGIPAGPKKRFENEVVKMTQIMGLNSTQADQILDLKIDLYKKNQQARKQFGEGSSELSSAMNKNMQAYQKGVSKSVSKKQLQALFDSRNK
;
A
#
# COMPACT_ATOMS: atom_id res chain seq x y z
N MET A 1 -25.81 -3.57 40.48
CA MET A 1 -26.23 -3.48 39.06
C MET A 1 -25.12 -4.07 38.20
N LYS A 2 -25.36 -5.17 37.50
CA LYS A 2 -24.35 -5.86 36.66
C LYS A 2 -24.72 -5.63 35.19
N SER A 3 -24.14 -4.62 34.54
CA SER A 3 -24.32 -4.44 33.10
C SER A 3 -23.38 -5.38 32.36
N LYS A 4 -23.93 -6.47 31.81
CA LYS A 4 -23.26 -7.32 30.83
C LYS A 4 -23.56 -6.77 29.44
N PHE A 5 -22.72 -5.86 28.95
CA PHE A 5 -22.72 -5.53 27.53
C PHE A 5 -21.83 -6.53 26.81
N ALA A 6 -22.47 -7.57 26.27
CA ALA A 6 -21.84 -8.49 25.33
C ALA A 6 -21.73 -7.78 23.97
N THR A 7 -20.59 -7.14 23.73
CA THR A 7 -20.26 -6.62 22.40
C THR A 7 -19.90 -7.81 21.50
N ILE A 8 -20.85 -8.20 20.67
CA ILE A 8 -20.67 -9.19 19.61
C ILE A 8 -19.71 -8.57 18.58
N ALA A 9 -18.44 -8.96 18.64
CA ALA A 9 -17.49 -8.71 17.57
C ALA A 9 -17.86 -9.62 16.40
N LEU A 10 -18.74 -9.12 15.52
CA LEU A 10 -19.06 -9.76 14.25
C LEU A 10 -17.81 -9.64 13.36
N SER A 11 -16.92 -10.63 13.46
CA SER A 11 -15.75 -10.77 12.59
C SER A 11 -16.20 -11.22 11.21
N THR A 12 -16.82 -10.31 10.46
CA THR A 12 -17.10 -10.51 9.04
C THR A 12 -15.76 -10.62 8.33
N LEU A 13 -15.33 -11.85 8.07
CA LEU A 13 -14.22 -12.16 7.16
C LEU A 13 -14.61 -11.65 5.78
N LEU A 14 -14.35 -10.36 5.55
CA LEU A 14 -14.53 -9.72 4.25
C LEU A 14 -13.50 -10.38 3.34
N SER A 15 -13.94 -11.38 2.56
CA SER A 15 -13.16 -11.99 1.50
C SER A 15 -12.97 -10.95 0.40
N ILE A 16 -11.96 -10.09 0.57
CA ILE A 16 -11.60 -9.09 -0.42
C ILE A 16 -10.95 -9.85 -1.58
N SER A 17 -11.77 -10.21 -2.56
CA SER A 17 -11.31 -10.62 -3.88
C SER A 17 -10.64 -9.40 -4.52
N ILE A 18 -9.32 -9.30 -4.36
CA ILE A 18 -8.52 -8.30 -5.07
C ILE A 18 -8.67 -8.61 -6.55
N VAL A 19 -9.47 -7.81 -7.26
CA VAL A 19 -9.60 -7.91 -8.71
C VAL A 19 -8.22 -7.62 -9.25
N THR A 20 -7.63 -8.61 -9.90
CA THR A 20 -6.26 -8.52 -10.41
C THR A 20 -6.24 -7.57 -11.60
N SER A 21 -6.25 -6.26 -11.36
CA SER A 21 -6.05 -5.24 -12.37
C SER A 21 -4.75 -5.54 -13.11
N ALA A 22 -4.82 -5.52 -14.44
CA ALA A 22 -3.76 -5.97 -15.33
C ALA A 22 -2.48 -5.12 -15.16
N SER A 23 -1.61 -5.56 -14.26
CA SER A 23 -0.27 -5.02 -14.05
C SER A 23 0.66 -5.46 -15.19
N ALA A 24 0.34 -5.12 -16.43
CA ALA A 24 1.22 -5.40 -17.55
C ALA A 24 2.60 -4.75 -17.30
N GLY A 25 3.67 -5.53 -17.45
CA GLY A 25 5.05 -5.04 -17.39
C GLY A 25 5.75 -5.05 -16.02
N ILE A 26 5.26 -5.79 -15.01
CA ILE A 26 6.04 -6.11 -13.80
C ILE A 26 6.27 -7.61 -13.67
N PRO A 27 7.45 -8.07 -13.20
CA PRO A 27 7.67 -9.49 -12.93
C PRO A 27 6.75 -10.00 -11.82
N ALA A 28 6.42 -11.30 -11.85
CA ALA A 28 5.48 -11.93 -10.92
C ALA A 28 5.92 -11.82 -9.44
N GLY A 29 7.23 -11.86 -9.17
CA GLY A 29 7.78 -11.76 -7.82
C GLY A 29 7.42 -10.44 -7.10
N PRO A 30 7.83 -9.27 -7.63
CA PRO A 30 7.44 -7.97 -7.10
C PRO A 30 5.93 -7.79 -7.00
N LYS A 31 5.16 -8.24 -8.00
CA LYS A 31 3.69 -8.16 -7.98
C LYS A 31 3.11 -8.84 -6.75
N LYS A 32 3.45 -10.12 -6.54
CA LYS A 32 2.96 -10.92 -5.40
C LYS A 32 3.37 -10.30 -4.06
N ARG A 33 4.57 -9.73 -3.97
CA ARG A 33 5.00 -8.99 -2.78
C ARG A 33 4.11 -7.77 -2.51
N PHE A 34 3.81 -6.97 -3.53
CA PHE A 34 2.95 -5.79 -3.39
C PHE A 34 1.52 -6.16 -3.02
N GLU A 35 0.96 -7.21 -3.61
CA GLU A 35 -0.35 -7.74 -3.23
C GLU A 35 -0.37 -8.12 -1.74
N ASN A 36 0.63 -8.86 -1.26
CA ASN A 36 0.75 -9.22 0.16
C ASN A 36 0.89 -8.00 1.08
N GLU A 37 1.65 -6.99 0.68
CA GLU A 37 1.76 -5.72 1.43
C GLU A 37 0.41 -5.00 1.50
N VAL A 38 -0.35 -4.96 0.39
CA VAL A 38 -1.68 -4.35 0.35
C VAL A 38 -2.67 -5.11 1.20
N VAL A 39 -2.62 -6.45 1.23
CA VAL A 39 -3.44 -7.26 2.14
C VAL A 39 -3.17 -6.89 3.60
N LYS A 40 -1.89 -6.75 4.00
CA LYS A 40 -1.54 -6.32 5.36
C LYS A 40 -2.02 -4.90 5.64
N MET A 41 -1.82 -3.96 4.71
CA MET A 41 -2.34 -2.59 4.85
C MET A 41 -3.87 -2.59 4.98
N THR A 42 -4.55 -3.44 4.22
CA THR A 42 -6.00 -3.61 4.27
C THR A 42 -6.47 -4.07 5.64
N GLN A 43 -5.79 -5.04 6.24
CA GLN A 43 -6.08 -5.53 7.59
C GLN A 43 -5.85 -4.46 8.66
N ILE A 44 -4.73 -3.73 8.58
CA ILE A 44 -4.37 -2.71 9.58
C ILE A 44 -5.27 -1.48 9.49
N MET A 45 -5.51 -1.01 8.27
CA MET A 45 -6.17 0.25 8.00
C MET A 45 -7.68 0.09 7.74
N GLY A 46 -8.18 -1.14 7.57
CA GLY A 46 -9.55 -1.38 7.14
C GLY A 46 -9.83 -0.76 5.77
N LEU A 47 -8.98 -1.05 4.77
CA LEU A 47 -9.18 -0.57 3.41
C LEU A 47 -10.38 -1.27 2.77
N ASN A 48 -11.16 -0.55 1.97
CA ASN A 48 -12.09 -1.19 1.04
C ASN A 48 -11.36 -1.65 -0.23
N SER A 49 -12.04 -2.43 -1.08
CA SER A 49 -11.44 -2.98 -2.32
C SER A 49 -10.88 -1.89 -3.23
N THR A 50 -11.63 -0.81 -3.47
CA THR A 50 -11.18 0.31 -4.30
C THR A 50 -9.90 0.95 -3.76
N GLN A 51 -9.79 1.15 -2.45
CA GLN A 51 -8.59 1.72 -1.83
C GLN A 51 -7.40 0.77 -1.91
N ALA A 52 -7.64 -0.54 -1.73
CA ALA A 52 -6.62 -1.56 -1.86
C ALA A 52 -6.05 -1.61 -3.28
N ASP A 53 -6.92 -1.58 -4.29
CA ASP A 53 -6.55 -1.57 -5.71
C ASP A 53 -5.75 -0.29 -6.06
N GLN A 54 -6.21 0.88 -5.59
CA GLN A 54 -5.48 2.14 -5.78
C GLN A 54 -4.08 2.10 -5.16
N ILE A 55 -3.92 1.52 -3.96
CA ILE A 55 -2.60 1.40 -3.32
C ILE A 55 -1.72 0.39 -4.08
N LEU A 56 -2.29 -0.70 -4.59
CA LEU A 56 -1.57 -1.65 -5.42
C LEU A 56 -1.02 -0.98 -6.68
N ASP A 57 -1.86 -0.22 -7.38
CA ASP A 57 -1.46 0.53 -8.58
C ASP A 57 -0.35 1.55 -8.27
N LEU A 58 -0.46 2.27 -7.16
CA LEU A 58 0.58 3.21 -6.70
C LEU A 58 1.92 2.51 -6.40
N LYS A 59 1.91 1.31 -5.81
CA LYS A 59 3.14 0.52 -5.59
C LYS A 59 3.76 0.04 -6.90
N ILE A 60 2.93 -0.35 -7.86
CA ILE A 60 3.36 -0.78 -9.19
C ILE A 60 3.99 0.39 -9.94
N ASP A 61 3.38 1.56 -9.91
CA ASP A 61 3.91 2.79 -10.51
C ASP A 61 5.25 3.20 -9.87
N LEU A 62 5.34 3.17 -8.53
CA LEU A 62 6.59 3.42 -7.80
C LEU A 62 7.71 2.48 -8.26
N TYR A 63 7.41 1.19 -8.41
CA TYR A 63 8.38 0.21 -8.89
C TYR A 63 8.85 0.54 -10.31
N LYS A 64 7.92 0.81 -11.23
CA LYS A 64 8.24 1.15 -12.63
C LYS A 64 9.13 2.40 -12.71
N LYS A 65 8.76 3.47 -11.99
CA LYS A 65 9.53 4.73 -11.97
C LYS A 65 10.92 4.54 -11.35
N ASN A 66 11.04 3.73 -10.31
CA ASN A 66 12.36 3.42 -9.72
C ASN A 66 13.23 2.58 -10.66
N GLN A 67 12.64 1.65 -11.42
CA GLN A 67 13.38 0.91 -12.44
C GLN A 67 13.85 1.81 -13.59
N GLN A 68 13.01 2.77 -14.01
CA GLN A 68 13.40 3.77 -14.99
C GLN A 68 14.54 4.65 -14.47
N ALA A 69 14.45 5.13 -13.22
CA ALA A 69 15.50 5.93 -12.60
C ALA A 69 16.84 5.18 -12.51
N ARG A 70 16.83 3.88 -12.15
CA ARG A 70 18.03 3.04 -12.12
C ARG A 70 18.68 2.93 -13.50
N LYS A 71 17.89 2.72 -14.54
CA LYS A 71 18.37 2.67 -15.93
C LYS A 71 18.95 4.02 -16.38
N GLN A 72 18.37 5.12 -15.95
CA GLN A 72 18.75 6.46 -16.38
C GLN A 72 20.02 6.98 -15.67
N PHE A 73 20.12 6.78 -14.36
CA PHE A 73 21.15 7.44 -13.55
C PHE A 73 22.25 6.48 -13.07
N GLY A 74 22.11 5.18 -13.28
CA GLY A 74 23.05 4.17 -12.78
C GLY A 74 22.93 3.93 -11.27
N GLU A 75 23.40 2.77 -10.81
CA GLU A 75 23.38 2.40 -9.39
C GLU A 75 24.34 3.27 -8.57
N GLY A 76 23.95 3.62 -7.35
CA GLY A 76 24.78 4.37 -6.39
C GLY A 76 24.94 5.87 -6.64
N SER A 77 24.37 6.42 -7.73
CA SER A 77 24.46 7.85 -8.02
C SER A 77 23.58 8.71 -7.10
N SER A 78 23.99 9.95 -6.87
CA SER A 78 23.21 10.93 -6.09
C SER A 78 21.88 11.27 -6.78
N GLU A 79 21.89 11.24 -8.11
CA GLU A 79 20.78 11.47 -9.01
C GLU A 79 19.75 10.36 -8.90
N LEU A 80 20.20 9.09 -8.83
CA LEU A 80 19.32 7.96 -8.56
C LEU A 80 18.62 8.13 -7.20
N SER A 81 19.37 8.47 -6.14
CA SER A 81 18.81 8.70 -4.81
C SER A 81 17.76 9.83 -4.84
N SER A 82 18.08 10.96 -5.48
CA SER A 82 17.16 12.08 -5.65
C SER A 82 15.89 11.69 -6.42
N ALA A 83 16.02 10.94 -7.52
CA ALA A 83 14.89 10.46 -8.31
C ALA A 83 14.00 9.48 -7.52
N MET A 84 14.60 8.52 -6.82
CA MET A 84 13.87 7.57 -5.97
C MET A 84 13.14 8.27 -4.83
N ASN A 85 13.74 9.29 -4.23
CA ASN A 85 13.10 10.11 -3.18
C ASN A 85 11.87 10.85 -3.74
N LYS A 86 11.98 11.46 -4.92
CA LYS A 86 10.83 12.10 -5.60
C LYS A 86 9.72 11.10 -5.91
N ASN A 87 10.07 9.92 -6.42
CA ASN A 87 9.10 8.86 -6.69
C ASN A 87 8.40 8.39 -5.40
N MET A 88 9.14 8.25 -4.31
CA MET A 88 8.59 7.89 -3.00
C MET A 88 7.64 8.97 -2.47
N GLN A 89 7.98 10.25 -2.59
CA GLN A 89 7.10 11.36 -2.21
C GLN A 89 5.80 11.35 -3.03
N ALA A 90 5.88 11.08 -4.33
CA ALA A 90 4.70 10.95 -5.18
C ALA A 90 3.81 9.77 -4.75
N TYR A 91 4.41 8.61 -4.46
CA TYR A 91 3.71 7.46 -3.91
C TYR A 91 3.00 7.80 -2.58
N GLN A 92 3.71 8.39 -1.62
CA GLN A 92 3.16 8.78 -0.32
C GLN A 92 1.99 9.76 -0.46
N LYS A 93 2.11 10.74 -1.37
CA LYS A 93 1.03 11.67 -1.70
C LYS A 93 -0.17 10.98 -2.35
N GLY A 94 0.06 9.96 -3.18
CA GLY A 94 -1.01 9.14 -3.76
C GLY A 94 -1.76 8.35 -2.68
N VAL A 95 -1.01 7.70 -1.78
CA VAL A 95 -1.59 6.92 -0.68
C VAL A 95 -2.42 7.83 0.23
N SER A 96 -1.90 9.01 0.61
CA SER A 96 -2.61 9.92 1.50
C SER A 96 -3.89 10.53 0.90
N LYS A 97 -4.00 10.54 -0.43
CA LYS A 97 -5.25 10.92 -1.13
C LYS A 97 -6.24 9.77 -1.26
N SER A 98 -5.77 8.53 -1.23
CA SER A 98 -6.60 7.33 -1.45
C SER A 98 -7.24 6.83 -0.16
N VAL A 99 -6.73 7.25 1.01
CA VAL A 99 -7.17 6.78 2.32
C VAL A 99 -7.44 7.95 3.26
N SER A 100 -8.26 7.72 4.28
CA SER A 100 -8.54 8.75 5.29
C SER A 100 -7.38 8.96 6.26
N LYS A 101 -7.36 10.11 6.93
CA LYS A 101 -6.36 10.40 7.99
C LYS A 101 -6.39 9.36 9.12
N LYS A 102 -7.58 8.86 9.50
CA LYS A 102 -7.73 7.81 10.52
C LYS A 102 -7.08 6.49 10.09
N GLN A 103 -7.24 6.13 8.82
CA GLN A 103 -6.60 4.95 8.24
C GLN A 103 -5.07 5.08 8.21
N LEU A 104 -4.54 6.27 7.86
CA LEU A 104 -3.09 6.53 7.95
C LEU A 104 -2.57 6.43 9.39
N GLN A 105 -3.32 6.97 10.36
CA GLN A 105 -2.95 6.90 11.77
C GLN A 105 -2.87 5.44 12.25
N ALA A 106 -3.83 4.59 11.86
CA ALA A 106 -3.80 3.17 12.21
C ALA A 106 -2.53 2.47 11.71
N LEU A 107 -2.06 2.82 10.50
CA LEU A 107 -0.79 2.30 9.96
C LEU A 107 0.44 2.84 10.70
N PHE A 108 0.40 4.10 11.16
CA PHE A 108 1.47 4.67 11.97
C PHE A 108 1.56 3.99 13.35
N ASP A 109 0.42 3.82 14.02
CA ASP A 109 0.34 3.21 15.34
C ASP A 109 0.78 1.74 15.31
N SER A 110 0.56 1.01 14.20
CA SER A 110 1.01 -0.37 14.06
C SER A 110 2.53 -0.53 13.91
N ARG A 111 3.27 0.54 13.59
CA ARG A 111 4.74 0.49 13.41
C ARG A 111 5.51 0.82 14.69
N ASN A 112 4.85 1.43 15.67
CA ASN A 112 5.45 1.85 16.94
C ASN A 112 5.06 0.94 18.11
N LYS A 113 4.52 -0.25 17.82
CA LYS A 113 4.20 -1.31 18.76
C LYS A 113 5.16 -2.47 18.56
#